data_AF-A0A645E7H5-F1
#
_entry.id   AF-A0A645E7H5-F1
#
_cell.length_a   1.000
_cell.length_b   1.000
_cell.length_c   1.000
_cell.angle_alpha   90.00
_cell.angle_beta   90.00
_cell.angle_gamma   90.00
#
_symmetry.space_group_name_H-M   'P 1'
#
loop_
_entity.id
_entity.type
_entity.pdbx_description
1 polymer ?
#
loop_
_entity_poly.entity_id
_entity_poly.type
_entity_poly.pdbx_seq_one_letter_code
_entity_poly.pdbx_strand_id
1 'polypeptide(L)'
;MAYARERREALSVYLDDPHVPVGANQLERTLRVIPMGRRNWLFRWTELGAKQVGIIQSVLTTCRLHDIDPYTYLVDVLQRVGQHPAADVARLTPRRWKQHFAQNPLRSDLDKLAGK
;
A
#
# COMPACT_ATOMS: atom_id res chain seq x y z
N MET A 1 3.00 9.42 32.23
CA MET A 1 1.87 10.36 32.00
C MET A 1 2.24 11.59 31.16
N ALA A 2 3.53 11.93 30.98
CA ALA A 2 3.95 13.07 30.14
C ALA A 2 3.57 12.89 28.65
N TYR A 3 3.86 11.70 28.07
CA TYR A 3 3.60 11.38 26.67
C TYR A 3 2.13 11.61 26.23
N ALA A 4 1.16 11.20 27.04
CA ALA A 4 -0.26 11.38 26.72
C ALA A 4 -0.72 12.85 26.85
N ARG A 5 -0.06 13.65 27.68
CA ARG A 5 -0.36 15.09 27.82
C ARG A 5 0.22 15.90 26.67
N GLU A 6 1.45 15.61 26.27
CA GLU A 6 2.14 16.31 25.17
C GLU A 6 1.50 16.02 23.80
N ARG A 7 0.88 14.84 23.62
CA ARG A 7 0.24 14.42 22.36
C ARG A 7 -1.29 14.46 22.40
N ARG A 8 -1.86 15.19 23.35
CA ARG A 8 -3.31 15.25 23.58
C ARG A 8 -4.09 15.66 22.33
N GLU A 9 -3.63 16.71 21.63
CA GLU A 9 -4.29 17.20 20.41
C GLU A 9 -4.34 16.13 19.31
N ALA A 10 -3.23 15.42 19.09
CA ALA A 10 -3.18 14.35 18.09
C ALA A 10 -4.06 13.13 18.47
N LEU A 11 -4.26 12.89 19.76
CA LEU A 11 -5.09 11.79 20.27
C LEU A 11 -6.57 12.14 20.33
N SER A 12 -6.94 13.42 20.31
CA SER A 12 -8.34 13.87 20.32
C SER A 12 -8.98 13.99 18.93
N VAL A 13 -8.21 13.87 17.84
CA VAL A 13 -8.71 14.05 16.45
C VAL A 13 -9.90 13.14 16.11
N TYR A 14 -9.96 11.93 16.66
CA TYR A 14 -11.11 11.03 16.50
C TYR A 14 -12.43 11.62 17.05
N LEU A 15 -12.36 12.50 18.05
CA LEU A 15 -13.55 13.13 18.63
C LEU A 15 -14.18 14.14 17.67
N ASP A 16 -13.36 14.74 16.79
CA ASP A 16 -13.79 15.74 15.82
C ASP A 16 -14.15 15.13 14.46
N ASP A 17 -13.52 14.01 14.07
CA ASP A 17 -13.77 13.31 12.80
C ASP A 17 -14.16 11.83 13.01
N PRO A 18 -15.43 11.46 12.75
CA PRO A 18 -15.90 10.08 12.89
C PRO A 18 -15.30 9.10 11.85
N HIS A 19 -14.64 9.58 10.79
CA HIS A 19 -13.91 8.72 9.85
C HIS A 19 -12.51 8.30 10.36
N VAL A 20 -11.99 8.92 11.42
CA VAL A 20 -10.68 8.61 11.98
C VAL A 20 -10.82 7.61 13.11
N PRO A 21 -10.35 6.35 13.00
CA PRO A 21 -10.48 5.39 14.10
C PRO A 21 -9.67 5.79 15.34
N VAL A 22 -10.21 5.50 16.53
CA VAL A 22 -9.61 5.77 17.87
C VAL A 22 -8.17 5.28 18.02
N GLY A 23 -7.82 4.21 17.31
CA GLY A 23 -6.52 3.55 17.47
C GLY A 23 -5.96 2.99 16.18
N ALA A 24 -4.64 2.86 16.14
CA ALA A 24 -3.91 2.33 15.00
C ALA A 24 -3.91 0.79 14.91
N ASN A 25 -4.67 0.08 15.75
CA ASN A 25 -4.65 -1.39 15.85
C ASN A 25 -4.81 -2.11 14.49
N GLN A 26 -5.69 -1.60 13.61
CA GLN A 26 -5.91 -2.17 12.29
C GLN A 26 -4.68 -1.99 11.38
N LEU A 27 -4.06 -0.81 11.44
CA LEU A 27 -2.81 -0.51 10.75
C LEU A 27 -1.67 -1.37 11.30
N GLU A 28 -1.52 -1.44 12.62
CA GLU A 28 -0.47 -2.22 13.29
C GLU A 28 -0.58 -3.73 12.98
N ARG A 29 -1.79 -4.28 12.97
CA ARG A 29 -2.04 -5.66 12.55
C ARG A 29 -1.61 -5.90 11.11
N THR A 30 -1.88 -4.95 10.22
CA THR A 30 -1.47 -5.03 8.81
C THR A 30 0.05 -4.93 8.67
N LEU A 31 0.69 -4.06 9.45
CA LEU A 31 2.14 -3.89 9.49
C LEU A 31 2.88 -5.06 10.17
N ARG A 32 2.19 -5.89 10.96
CA ARG A 32 2.79 -7.05 11.66
C ARG A 32 3.41 -8.08 10.70
N VAL A 33 2.96 -8.11 9.44
CA VAL A 33 3.56 -8.93 8.38
C VAL A 33 5.00 -8.50 8.08
N ILE A 34 5.35 -7.23 8.29
CA ILE A 34 6.69 -6.69 8.01
C ILE A 34 7.75 -7.25 8.99
N PRO A 35 7.55 -7.21 10.33
CA PRO A 35 8.42 -7.91 11.26
C PRO A 35 8.49 -9.42 11.04
N MET A 36 7.37 -10.07 10.69
CA MET A 36 7.33 -11.52 10.49
C MET A 36 8.07 -11.95 9.22
N GLY A 37 7.98 -11.17 8.14
CA GLY A 37 8.72 -11.38 6.88
C GLY A 37 10.21 -11.06 6.98
N ARG A 38 10.65 -10.39 8.05
CA ARG A 38 12.05 -10.01 8.29
C ARG A 38 13.02 -11.21 8.33
N ARG A 39 12.52 -12.40 8.67
CA ARG A 39 13.27 -13.65 8.67
C ARG A 39 13.36 -14.32 7.29
N ASN A 40 12.49 -13.92 6.34
CA ASN A 40 12.41 -14.45 4.97
C ASN A 40 13.00 -13.50 3.92
N TRP A 41 13.34 -12.27 4.30
CA TRP A 41 13.96 -11.28 3.42
C TRP A 41 15.48 -11.41 3.44
N LEU A 42 15.97 -12.39 2.67
CA LEU A 42 17.38 -12.77 2.54
C LEU A 42 18.35 -11.61 2.16
N PHE A 43 17.84 -10.44 1.76
CA PHE A 43 18.65 -9.29 1.32
C PHE A 43 18.47 -8.01 2.15
N ARG A 44 17.80 -8.04 3.31
CA ARG A 44 17.47 -6.83 4.09
C ARG A 44 18.51 -6.43 5.14
N TRP A 45 19.79 -6.49 4.80
CA TRP A 45 20.88 -6.03 5.69
C TRP A 45 21.23 -4.55 5.54
N THR A 46 20.63 -3.83 4.57
CA THR A 46 20.90 -2.41 4.33
C THR A 46 19.70 -1.52 4.65
N GLU A 47 19.97 -0.30 5.13
CA GLU A 47 18.95 0.73 5.39
C GLU A 47 18.11 1.03 4.13
N LEU A 48 18.75 1.02 2.96
CA LEU A 48 18.09 1.21 1.67
C LEU A 48 17.04 0.13 1.38
N GLY A 49 17.40 -1.15 1.58
CA GLY A 49 16.44 -2.26 1.46
C GLY A 49 15.30 -2.12 2.45
N ALA A 50 15.57 -1.58 3.65
CA ALA A 50 14.53 -1.31 4.61
C ALA A 50 13.53 -0.23 4.17
N LYS A 51 14.03 0.84 3.56
CA LYS A 51 13.19 1.90 3.01
C LYS A 51 12.31 1.38 1.86
N GLN A 52 12.89 0.64 0.92
CA GLN A 52 12.17 0.11 -0.25
C GLN A 52 11.03 -0.81 0.13
N VAL A 53 11.26 -1.74 1.06
CA VAL A 53 10.18 -2.63 1.48
C VAL A 53 9.11 -1.87 2.29
N GLY A 54 9.47 -0.84 3.05
CA GLY A 54 8.48 0.04 3.70
C GLY A 54 7.56 0.71 2.67
N ILE A 55 8.12 1.17 1.55
CA ILE A 55 7.36 1.76 0.45
C ILE A 55 6.41 0.73 -0.17
N ILE A 56 6.91 -0.45 -0.55
CA ILE A 56 6.08 -1.52 -1.16
C ILE A 56 4.93 -1.92 -0.22
N GLN A 57 5.22 -2.12 1.06
CA GLN A 57 4.21 -2.51 2.05
C GLN A 57 3.14 -1.43 2.26
N SER A 58 3.53 -0.16 2.19
CA SER A 58 2.59 0.97 2.23
C SER A 58 1.63 0.94 1.03
N VAL A 59 2.16 0.67 -0.18
CA VAL A 59 1.35 0.52 -1.40
C VAL A 59 0.39 -0.67 -1.27
N LEU A 60 0.88 -1.85 -0.88
CA LEU A 60 0.06 -3.06 -0.71
C LEU A 60 -1.06 -2.86 0.32
N THR A 61 -0.76 -2.19 1.43
CA THR A 61 -1.73 -1.86 2.48
C THR A 61 -2.80 -0.92 1.93
N THR A 62 -2.40 0.07 1.13
CA THR A 62 -3.32 1.00 0.47
C THR A 62 -4.23 0.29 -0.53
N CYS A 63 -3.71 -0.67 -1.31
CA CYS A 63 -4.54 -1.49 -2.19
C CYS A 63 -5.60 -2.28 -1.40
N ARG A 64 -5.18 -2.92 -0.29
CA ARG A 64 -6.10 -3.67 0.57
C ARG A 64 -7.17 -2.79 1.20
N LEU A 65 -6.83 -1.56 1.61
CA LEU A 65 -7.77 -0.60 2.17
C LEU A 65 -8.83 -0.15 1.14
N HIS A 66 -8.52 -0.22 -0.15
CA HIS A 66 -9.43 0.13 -1.23
C HIS A 66 -10.08 -1.08 -1.91
N ASP A 67 -9.99 -2.28 -1.33
CA ASP A 67 -10.50 -3.54 -1.91
C ASP A 67 -9.98 -3.79 -3.34
N ILE A 68 -8.69 -3.52 -3.56
CA ILE A 68 -8.00 -3.76 -4.82
C ILE A 68 -7.12 -4.99 -4.66
N ASP A 69 -7.19 -5.93 -5.62
CA ASP A 69 -6.25 -7.04 -5.69
C ASP A 69 -4.83 -6.49 -5.95
N PRO A 70 -3.88 -6.65 -5.00
CA PRO A 70 -2.56 -6.05 -5.13
C PRO A 70 -1.76 -6.64 -6.29
N TYR A 71 -2.00 -7.89 -6.66
CA TYR A 71 -1.33 -8.53 -7.79
C TYR A 71 -1.74 -7.87 -9.11
N THR A 72 -3.04 -7.78 -9.38
CA THR A 72 -3.59 -7.12 -10.57
C THR A 72 -3.14 -5.67 -10.68
N TYR A 73 -3.17 -4.93 -9.57
CA TYR A 73 -2.69 -3.55 -9.53
C TYR A 73 -1.19 -3.45 -9.88
N LEU A 74 -0.34 -4.29 -9.28
CA LEU A 74 1.11 -4.24 -9.53
C LEU A 74 1.44 -4.61 -10.98
N VAL A 75 0.79 -5.62 -11.53
CA VAL A 75 1.00 -6.03 -12.93
C VAL A 75 0.65 -4.88 -13.87
N ASP A 76 -0.54 -4.30 -13.74
CA ASP A 76 -0.95 -3.20 -14.62
C ASP A 76 -0.05 -1.97 -14.44
N VAL A 77 0.24 -1.54 -13.20
CA VAL A 77 1.04 -0.35 -12.95
C VAL A 77 2.48 -0.52 -13.43
N LEU A 78 3.10 -1.68 -13.23
CA LEU A 78 4.47 -1.94 -13.70
C LEU A 78 4.57 -2.01 -15.22
N GLN A 79 3.53 -2.50 -15.90
CA GLN A 79 3.48 -2.46 -17.37
C GLN A 79 3.20 -1.05 -17.90
N ARG A 80 2.35 -0.29 -17.20
CA ARG A 80 1.90 1.05 -17.59
C ARG A 80 2.92 2.14 -17.28
N VAL A 81 3.75 1.99 -16.24
CA VAL A 81 4.73 3.02 -15.83
C VAL A 81 5.73 3.35 -16.94
N GLY A 82 6.07 2.39 -17.80
CA GLY A 82 6.96 2.61 -18.95
C GLY A 82 6.31 3.37 -20.12
N GLN A 83 4.99 3.46 -20.15
CA GLN A 83 4.21 4.09 -21.22
C GLN A 83 3.52 5.39 -20.76
N HIS A 84 3.39 5.59 -19.45
CA HIS A 84 2.66 6.71 -18.86
C HIS A 84 3.54 7.96 -18.74
N PRO A 85 3.04 9.16 -19.10
CA PRO A 85 3.74 10.41 -18.82
C PRO A 85 4.09 10.58 -17.34
N ALA A 86 5.33 10.99 -17.06
CA ALA A 86 5.82 11.20 -15.68
C ALA A 86 4.98 12.25 -14.90
N ALA A 87 4.39 13.22 -15.60
CA ALA A 87 3.51 14.24 -15.01
C ALA A 87 2.22 13.66 -14.40
N ASP A 88 1.77 12.50 -14.87
CA ASP A 88 0.50 11.88 -14.46
C ASP A 88 0.69 10.62 -13.59
N VAL A 89 1.89 10.38 -13.05
CA VAL A 89 2.17 9.21 -12.18
C VAL A 89 1.23 9.17 -10.97
N ALA A 90 0.73 10.32 -10.51
CA ALA A 90 -0.27 10.39 -9.46
C ALA A 90 -1.55 9.57 -9.80
N ARG A 91 -1.91 9.41 -11.08
CA ARG A 91 -3.07 8.59 -11.51
C ARG A 91 -2.84 7.09 -11.32
N LEU A 92 -1.59 6.66 -11.21
CA LEU A 92 -1.22 5.27 -10.93
C LEU A 92 -1.29 4.93 -9.44
N THR A 93 -1.55 5.89 -8.55
CA THR A 93 -1.77 5.58 -7.12
C THR A 93 -2.99 4.67 -6.96
N PRO A 94 -3.03 3.74 -5.97
CA PRO A 94 -4.07 2.73 -5.87
C PRO A 94 -5.50 3.29 -5.92
N ARG A 95 -5.72 4.42 -5.25
CA ARG A 95 -7.02 5.10 -5.19
C ARG A 95 -7.48 5.62 -6.56
N ARG A 96 -6.59 6.26 -7.33
CA ARG A 96 -6.90 6.81 -8.66
C ARG A 96 -6.88 5.74 -9.74
N TRP A 97 -6.01 4.75 -9.59
CA TRP A 97 -5.96 3.59 -10.48
C TRP A 97 -7.31 2.86 -10.52
N LYS A 98 -7.96 2.69 -9.35
CA LYS A 98 -9.31 2.12 -9.26
C LYS A 98 -10.35 2.87 -10.09
N GLN A 99 -10.20 4.19 -10.23
CA GLN A 99 -11.15 5.04 -10.95
C GLN A 99 -10.92 5.02 -12.46
N HIS A 100 -9.66 4.94 -12.90
CA HIS A 100 -9.29 5.12 -14.30
C HIS A 100 -8.95 3.83 -15.05
N PHE A 101 -8.43 2.81 -14.37
CA PHE A 101 -7.81 1.65 -15.02
C PHE A 101 -8.38 0.30 -14.54
N ALA A 102 -9.06 0.24 -13.40
CA ALA A 102 -9.59 -1.03 -12.87
C ALA A 102 -10.62 -1.72 -13.77
N GLN A 103 -11.28 -1.00 -14.68
CA GLN A 103 -12.23 -1.60 -15.63
C GLN A 103 -11.54 -2.40 -16.74
N ASN A 104 -10.30 -2.03 -17.10
CA ASN A 104 -9.52 -2.73 -18.12
C ASN A 104 -8.02 -2.78 -17.75
N PRO A 105 -7.66 -3.57 -16.72
CA PRO A 105 -6.28 -3.71 -16.31
C PRO A 105 -5.50 -4.55 -17.33
N LEU A 106 -4.26 -4.13 -17.62
CA LEU A 106 -3.29 -4.96 -18.31
C LEU A 106 -2.98 -6.16 -17.42
N ARG A 107 -3.09 -7.36 -18.01
CA ARG A 107 -2.95 -8.63 -17.30
C ARG A 107 -1.62 -9.28 -17.61
N SER A 108 -1.21 -10.14 -16.69
CA SER A 108 0.01 -10.94 -16.83
C SER A 108 -0.18 -11.97 -17.94
N ASP A 109 0.91 -12.32 -18.64
CA ASP A 109 0.91 -13.42 -19.60
C ASP A 109 0.59 -14.78 -18.96
N LEU A 110 0.73 -14.90 -17.63
CA LEU A 110 0.34 -16.08 -16.87
C LEU A 110 -1.17 -16.33 -16.88
N ASP A 111 -2.00 -15.29 -16.98
CA ASP A 111 -3.45 -15.44 -17.10
C ASP A 111 -3.84 -16.13 -18.42
N LYS A 112 -3.01 -16.02 -19.46
CA LYS A 112 -3.22 -16.70 -20.75
C LYS A 112 -2.97 -18.21 -20.67
N LEU A 113 -2.18 -18.65 -19.69
CA LEU A 113 -1.81 -20.07 -19.49
C LEU A 113 -2.81 -20.82 -18.62
N ALA A 114 -3.53 -20.13 -17.71
CA ALA A 114 -4.49 -20.75 -16.81
C ALA A 114 -5.83 -21.16 -17.48
N GLY A 115 -6.07 -20.72 -18.71
CA GLY A 115 -7.27 -21.02 -19.50
C GLY A 115 -7.12 -22.18 -20.49
N LYS A 116 -6.06 -22.99 -20.39
CA LYS A 116 -5.78 -24.11 -21.29
C LYS A 116 -5.74 -25.44 -20.55
#